data_AF-A0A1I1A0Z5-F1
#
_entry.id   AF-A0A1I1A0Z5-F1
#
_cell.length_a   1.000
_cell.length_b   1.000
_cell.length_c   1.000
_cell.angle_alpha   90.00
_cell.angle_beta   90.00
_cell.angle_gamma   90.00
#
_symmetry.space_group_name_H-M   'P 1'
#
loop_
_entity.id
_entity.type
_entity.pdbx_description
1 polymer ?
#
loop_
_entity_poly.entity_id
_entity_poly.type
_entity_poly.pdbx_seq_one_letter_code
_entity_poly.pdbx_strand_id
1 'polypeptide(L)' 'MFAKQKGYRAGHDGYVSEITQFLDKFLEEHPEVIDEQNRGWHIFWDRDVDLGELKKADEDSVPAKPYYYS' A
#
# COMPACT_ATOMS: atom_id res chain seq x y z
N MET A 1 24.95 -11.17 -15.13
CA MET A 1 24.04 -11.74 -14.12
C MET A 1 24.25 -10.96 -12.83
N PHE A 2 23.35 -10.04 -12.50
CA PHE A 2 23.49 -9.23 -11.29
C PHE A 2 23.02 -10.07 -10.10
N ALA A 3 23.96 -10.54 -9.27
CA ALA A 3 23.61 -11.09 -7.98
C ALA A 3 23.00 -9.97 -7.12
N LYS A 4 21.75 -10.14 -6.68
CA LYS A 4 21.05 -9.23 -5.78
C LYS A 4 21.91 -9.13 -4.50
N GLN A 5 22.60 -7.99 -4.30
CA GLN A 5 23.41 -7.80 -3.11
C GLN A 5 22.53 -7.95 -1.87
N LYS A 6 22.94 -8.80 -0.94
CA LYS A 6 22.28 -8.96 0.35
C LYS A 6 22.49 -7.66 1.14
N GLY A 7 21.55 -6.73 1.02
CA GLY A 7 21.57 -5.46 1.74
C GLY A 7 21.60 -5.72 3.24
N TYR A 8 22.67 -5.29 3.91
CA TYR A 8 22.80 -5.41 5.35
C TYR A 8 21.73 -4.54 6.03
N ARG A 9 20.76 -5.15 6.71
CA ARG A 9 19.86 -4.44 7.63
C ARG A 9 20.56 -4.37 8.99
N ALA A 10 20.91 -3.17 9.43
CA ALA A 10 21.50 -2.99 10.76
C ALA A 10 20.54 -3.59 11.82
N GLY A 11 21.00 -4.65 12.49
CA GLY A 11 20.24 -5.37 13.52
C GLY A 11 19.90 -6.83 13.22
N HIS A 12 20.32 -7.42 12.10
CA HIS A 12 19.84 -8.77 11.74
C HIS A 12 20.91 -9.78 11.29
N ASP A 13 21.60 -10.35 12.28
CA ASP A 13 22.02 -11.77 12.26
C ASP A 13 21.00 -12.64 13.03
N GLY A 14 19.70 -12.28 13.00
CA GLY A 14 18.61 -12.87 13.79
C GLY A 14 17.54 -13.65 13.02
N TYR A 15 16.53 -14.17 13.73
CA TYR A 15 15.41 -14.98 13.20
C TYR A 15 14.57 -14.24 12.16
N VAL A 16 14.43 -14.79 10.96
CA VAL A 16 13.52 -14.31 9.92
C VAL A 16 12.23 -15.11 9.96
N SER A 17 11.08 -14.43 10.04
CA SER A 17 9.79 -15.11 10.09
C SER A 17 9.52 -15.92 8.82
N GLU A 18 8.81 -17.05 8.97
CA GLU A 18 8.37 -17.87 7.83
C GLU A 18 7.54 -17.07 6.83
N ILE A 19 6.75 -16.11 7.31
CA ILE A 19 5.94 -15.22 6.47
C ILE A 19 6.84 -14.32 5.62
N THR A 20 7.92 -13.79 6.19
CA THR A 20 8.87 -12.95 5.45
C THR A 20 9.54 -13.75 4.35
N GLN A 21 10.01 -14.97 4.66
CA GLN A 21 10.62 -15.86 3.67
C GLN A 21 9.64 -16.22 2.55
N PHE A 22 8.38 -16.48 2.90
CA PHE A 22 7.31 -16.74 1.94
C PHE A 22 7.07 -15.53 1.01
N LEU A 23 6.90 -14.33 1.58
CA LEU A 23 6.64 -13.12 0.79
C LEU A 23 7.81 -12.78 -0.13
N ASP A 24 9.04 -12.93 0.36
CA ASP A 24 10.24 -12.69 -0.45
C ASP A 24 10.26 -13.62 -1.66
N LYS A 25 10.00 -14.93 -1.46
CA LYS A 25 9.93 -15.91 -2.55
C LYS A 25 8.77 -15.62 -3.51
N PHE A 26 7.60 -15.30 -2.97
CA PHE A 26 6.41 -14.99 -3.77
C PHE A 26 6.65 -13.80 -4.70
N LEU A 27 7.25 -12.71 -4.20
CA LEU A 27 7.54 -11.53 -5.02
C LEU A 27 8.64 -11.78 -6.07
N GLU A 28 9.53 -12.75 -5.83
CA GLU A 28 10.51 -13.19 -6.84
C GLU A 28 9.87 -14.01 -7.97
N GLU A 29 8.88 -14.85 -7.62
CA GLU A 29 8.12 -15.66 -8.59
C GLU A 29 7.05 -14.84 -9.34
N HIS A 30 6.56 -13.75 -8.75
CA HIS A 30 5.45 -12.93 -9.24
C HIS A 30 5.82 -11.43 -9.35
N PRO A 31 6.71 -11.04 -10.27
CA PRO A 31 7.12 -9.64 -10.42
C PRO A 31 5.96 -8.70 -10.80
N GLU A 32 4.91 -9.20 -11.46
CA GLU A 32 3.69 -8.46 -11.81
C GLU A 32 2.99 -7.84 -10.60
N VAL A 33 3.11 -8.48 -9.43
CA VAL A 33 2.49 -8.02 -8.18
C VAL A 33 3.09 -6.69 -7.72
N ILE A 34 4.37 -6.44 -8.01
CA ILE A 34 5.02 -5.16 -7.69
C ILE A 34 4.38 -4.04 -8.51
N ASP A 35 4.17 -4.29 -9.79
CA ASP A 35 3.52 -3.31 -10.67
C ASP A 35 2.05 -3.10 -10.28
N GLU A 36 1.34 -4.16 -9.90
CA GLU A 36 -0.03 -4.07 -9.37
C GLU A 36 -0.10 -3.30 -8.06
N GLN A 37 0.84 -3.52 -7.14
CA GLN A 37 0.92 -2.79 -5.88
C GLN A 37 1.12 -1.29 -6.13
N ASN A 38 2.04 -0.93 -7.04
CA ASN A 38 2.27 0.46 -7.43
C ASN A 38 1.02 1.08 -8.04
N ARG A 39 0.37 0.39 -9.00
CA ARG A 39 -0.89 0.86 -9.60
C ARG A 39 -1.98 1.05 -8.54
N GLY A 40 -2.13 0.09 -7.64
CA GLY A 40 -3.08 0.13 -6.54
C GLY A 40 -2.86 1.30 -5.59
N TRP A 41 -1.60 1.64 -5.31
CA TRP A 41 -1.27 2.84 -4.54
C TRP A 41 -1.76 4.12 -5.22
N HIS A 42 -1.51 4.29 -6.51
CA HIS A 42 -1.92 5.50 -7.24
C HIS A 42 -3.45 5.67 -7.33
N ILE A 43 -4.25 4.59 -7.26
CA ILE A 43 -5.72 4.68 -7.28
C ILE A 43 -6.27 5.52 -6.12
N PHE A 44 -5.65 5.43 -4.94
CA PHE A 44 -6.17 6.10 -3.74
C PHE A 44 -5.29 7.24 -3.25
N TRP A 45 -3.98 7.11 -3.38
CA TRP A 45 -3.03 8.06 -2.79
C TRP A 45 -2.71 9.23 -3.71
N ASP A 46 -2.70 8.99 -5.02
CA ASP A 46 -2.35 10.00 -6.04
C ASP A 46 -3.49 10.19 -7.04
N ARG A 47 -4.72 10.10 -6.54
CA ARG A 47 -5.92 10.21 -7.35
C ARG A 47 -6.15 11.67 -7.72
N ASP A 48 -6.25 11.95 -9.02
CA ASP A 48 -6.75 13.23 -9.50
C ASP A 48 -8.20 13.44 -9.03
N VAL A 49 -8.42 14.49 -8.25
CA VAL A 49 -9.73 14.89 -7.73
C VAL A 49 -10.13 16.22 -8.33
N ASP A 50 -11.32 16.29 -8.91
CA ASP A 50 -11.94 17.57 -9.28
C ASP A 50 -12.36 18.31 -8.01
N LEU A 51 -11.68 19.42 -7.71
CA LEU A 51 -11.93 20.23 -6.52
C LEU A 51 -13.32 20.88 -6.52
N GLY A 52 -13.89 21.15 -7.69
CA GLY A 52 -15.24 21.69 -7.81
C GLY A 52 -16.29 20.66 -7.41
N GLU A 53 -16.15 19.43 -7.88
CA GLU A 53 -17.03 18.33 -7.48
C GLU A 53 -16.85 17.95 -6.01
N LEU A 54 -15.60 17.99 -5.49
CA LEU A 54 -15.33 17.76 -4.07
C LEU A 54 -16.04 18.80 -3.18
N LYS A 55 -16.03 20.07 -3.59
CA LYS A 55 -16.72 21.16 -2.87
C LYS A 55 -18.24 20.98 -2.87
N LYS A 56 -18.83 20.59 -4.01
CA LYS A 56 -20.27 20.29 -4.09
C LYS A 56 -20.66 19.12 -3.19
N ALA A 57 -19.85 18.06 -3.18
CA ALA A 57 -20.08 16.90 -2.33
C ALA A 57 -20.01 17.26 -0.83
N ASP A 58 -19.13 18.19 -0.45
CA ASP A 58 -19.04 18.71 0.93
C ASP A 58 -20.28 19.55 1.29
N GLU A 59 -20.72 20.42 0.39
CA GLU A 59 -21.93 21.25 0.55
C GLU A 59 -23.22 20.41 0.65
N ASP A 60 -23.30 19.30 -0.08
CA ASP A 60 -24.43 18.36 -0.06
C ASP A 60 -24.36 17.35 1.11
N SER A 61 -23.29 17.39 1.92
CA SER A 61 -23.09 16.43 3.00
C SER A 61 -24.03 16.69 4.19
N VAL A 62 -24.41 15.62 4.90
CA VAL A 62 -25.19 15.70 6.13
C VAL A 62 -24.33 15.35 7.35
N PRO A 63 -24.51 16.00 8.51
CA PRO A 63 -23.72 15.68 9.71
C PRO A 63 -23.84 14.20 10.11
N ALA A 64 -22.71 13.49 10.12
CA ALA A 64 -22.66 12.12 10.59
C ALA A 64 -22.67 12.08 12.13
N LYS A 65 -23.42 11.13 12.72
CA LYS A 65 -23.36 10.89 14.16
C LYS A 65 -21.95 10.42 14.54
N PRO A 66 -21.38 10.86 15.68
CA PRO A 66 -20.06 10.41 16.15
C PRO A 66 -19.99 8.89 16.37
N TYR A 67 -21.13 8.29 16.74
CA TYR A 67 -21.29 6.86 16.89
C TYR A 67 -22.62 6.43 16.26
N TYR A 68 -22.56 5.43 15.37
CA TYR A 68 -23.73 4.94 14.64
C TYR A 68 -24.61 4.01 15.49
N TYR A 69 -24.07 3.50 16.60
CA TYR A 69 -24.68 2.48 17.46
C TYR A 69 -25.09 2.98 18.85
N SER A 70 -25.02 4.29 19.09
CA SER A 70 -25.45 4.92 20.35
C SER A 70 -26.92 5.31 20.34
#